data_AF-A0A2V6STS3-F1
#
_entry.id   AF-A0A2V6STS3-F1
#
_cell.length_a   1.000
_cell.length_b   1.000
_cell.length_c   1.000
_cell.angle_alpha   90.00
_cell.angle_beta   90.00
_cell.angle_gamma   90.00
#
_symmetry.space_group_name_H-M   'P 1'
#
loop_
_entity.id
_entity.type
_entity.pdbx_description
1 polymer ?
#
loop_
_entity_poly.entity_id
_entity_poly.type
_entity_poly.pdbx_seq_one_letter_code
_entity_poly.pdbx_strand_id
1 'polypeptide(L)'
;MKASDAAMIYAADAIRRAGVKLKGDLLIALVVGECQGGVGTRDLMARGVRTDTFLCAEPTDFGILTLHAASQYLRVAVTGRTGHPGAYDRGLSAVQKMLELTTRLGPMHEAMRPGGWMTFQPDPAYGGLPRYHLATIRGALTKDFLESWSSTPDYCTAVFNVRATPDQGVESTKADLERVLSEMQAAEGGWAYEVTVV
;
A
#
# COMPACT_ATOMS: atom_id res chain seq x y z
N MET A 1 12.44 13.81 -3.80
CA MET A 1 13.67 14.19 -3.05
C MET A 1 14.77 14.96 -3.83
N LYS A 2 14.53 15.53 -5.04
CA LYS A 2 15.61 16.17 -5.83
C LYS A 2 16.36 17.31 -5.12
N ALA A 3 15.67 18.11 -4.32
CA ALA A 3 16.28 19.18 -3.54
C ALA A 3 17.27 18.63 -2.50
N SER A 4 16.89 17.54 -1.83
CA SER A 4 17.72 16.85 -0.86
C SER A 4 18.94 16.19 -1.50
N ASP A 5 18.77 15.59 -2.68
CA ASP A 5 19.89 15.04 -3.45
C ASP A 5 20.94 16.11 -3.76
N ALA A 6 20.50 17.28 -4.24
CA ALA A 6 21.36 18.42 -4.46
C ALA A 6 22.04 18.88 -3.16
N ALA A 7 21.30 18.97 -2.06
CA ALA A 7 21.84 19.38 -0.76
C ALA A 7 22.94 18.41 -0.27
N MET A 8 22.74 17.09 -0.40
CA MET A 8 23.75 16.08 -0.04
C MET A 8 25.03 16.22 -0.88
N ILE A 9 24.89 16.43 -2.19
CA ILE A 9 26.02 16.66 -3.09
C ILE A 9 26.78 17.94 -2.71
N TYR A 10 26.06 19.04 -2.48
CA TYR A 10 26.65 20.32 -2.07
C TYR A 10 27.35 20.22 -0.71
N ALA A 11 26.78 19.48 0.25
CA ALA A 11 27.41 19.26 1.55
C ALA A 11 28.75 18.51 1.41
N ALA A 12 28.79 17.46 0.59
CA ALA A 12 30.04 16.74 0.31
C ALA A 12 31.08 17.63 -0.39
N ASP A 13 30.66 18.45 -1.36
CA ASP A 13 31.57 19.40 -2.02
C ASP A 13 32.09 20.48 -1.05
N ALA A 14 31.24 20.98 -0.15
CA ALA A 14 31.64 21.95 0.86
C ALA A 14 32.68 21.38 1.84
N ILE A 15 32.49 20.14 2.33
CA ILE A 15 33.46 19.43 3.18
C ILE A 15 34.80 19.30 2.45
N ARG A 16 34.77 18.88 1.18
CA ARG A 16 35.95 18.74 0.33
C ARG A 16 36.69 20.07 0.16
N ARG A 17 35.98 21.16 -0.14
CA ARG A 17 36.56 22.51 -0.32
C ARG A 17 37.14 23.08 0.97
N ALA A 18 36.52 22.78 2.11
CA ALA A 18 36.99 23.21 3.42
C ALA A 18 38.26 22.48 3.89
N GLY A 19 38.69 21.42 3.19
CA GLY A 19 39.84 20.61 3.59
C GLY A 19 39.62 19.83 4.89
N VAL A 20 38.36 19.62 5.28
CA VAL A 20 38.01 18.89 6.50
C VAL A 20 38.23 17.39 6.27
N LYS A 21 39.08 16.79 7.09
CA LYS A 21 39.32 15.34 7.06
C LYS A 21 38.23 14.62 7.87
N LEU A 22 37.42 13.82 7.18
CA LEU A 22 36.41 12.97 7.82
C LEU A 22 37.06 11.82 8.59
N LYS A 23 36.37 11.33 9.62
CA LYS A 23 36.79 10.17 10.42
C LYS A 23 36.51 8.81 9.75
N GLY A 24 35.88 8.83 8.58
CA GLY A 24 35.50 7.66 7.80
C GLY A 24 35.08 8.07 6.40
N ASP A 25 34.52 7.10 5.67
CA ASP A 25 34.11 7.28 4.28
C ASP A 25 32.72 7.92 4.17
N LEU A 26 32.53 8.75 3.14
CA LEU A 26 31.24 9.34 2.79
C LEU A 26 30.79 8.77 1.44
N LEU A 27 29.67 8.05 1.46
CA LEU A 27 29.01 7.54 0.25
C LEU A 27 27.71 8.30 0.02
N ILE A 28 27.56 8.87 -1.18
CA ILE A 28 26.27 9.41 -1.65
C ILE A 28 25.65 8.38 -2.59
N ALA A 29 24.54 7.77 -2.17
CA ALA A 29 23.79 6.81 -2.97
C ALA A 29 22.55 7.47 -3.58
N LEU A 30 22.65 7.90 -4.84
CA LEU A 30 21.51 8.38 -5.63
C LEU A 30 20.89 7.20 -6.36
N VAL A 31 19.73 6.75 -5.89
CA VAL A 31 19.08 5.53 -6.35
C VAL A 31 17.81 5.84 -7.12
N VAL A 32 17.47 4.94 -8.05
CA VAL A 32 16.23 5.02 -8.81
C VAL A 32 15.16 4.10 -8.22
N GLY A 33 13.91 4.46 -8.49
CA GLY A 33 12.75 3.63 -8.24
C GLY A 33 12.41 3.40 -6.77
N GLU A 34 12.56 4.43 -5.94
CA GLU A 34 12.05 4.48 -4.56
C GLU A 34 10.55 4.14 -4.54
N CYS A 35 9.75 4.81 -5.37
CA CYS A 35 8.30 4.61 -5.49
C CYS A 35 7.88 3.25 -6.10
N GLN A 36 8.83 2.45 -6.58
CA GLN A 36 8.61 1.11 -7.15
C GLN A 36 9.15 0.01 -6.21
N GLY A 37 9.12 0.26 -4.90
CA GLY A 37 9.61 -0.69 -3.90
C GLY A 37 11.13 -0.64 -3.70
N GLY A 38 11.74 0.53 -3.94
CA GLY A 38 13.15 0.77 -3.64
C GLY A 38 14.13 -0.05 -4.49
N VAL A 39 13.84 -0.27 -5.77
CA VAL A 39 14.64 -1.17 -6.64
C VAL A 39 16.12 -0.81 -6.67
N GLY A 40 16.47 0.48 -6.74
CA GLY A 40 17.86 0.93 -6.76
C GLY A 40 18.58 0.71 -5.43
N THR A 41 17.92 0.95 -4.30
CA THR A 41 18.46 0.66 -2.97
C THR A 41 18.69 -0.84 -2.79
N ARG A 42 17.73 -1.66 -3.22
CA ARG A 42 17.83 -3.13 -3.14
C ARG A 42 18.98 -3.66 -3.99
N ASP A 43 19.17 -3.14 -5.20
CA ASP A 43 20.31 -3.48 -6.07
C ASP A 43 21.65 -3.08 -5.42
N LEU A 44 21.75 -1.86 -4.88
CA LEU A 44 22.92 -1.39 -4.15
C LEU A 44 23.29 -2.35 -3.00
N MET A 45 22.30 -2.78 -2.22
CA MET A 45 22.48 -3.72 -1.12
C MET A 45 22.86 -5.12 -1.61
N ALA A 46 22.26 -5.59 -2.69
CA ALA A 46 22.56 -6.89 -3.30
C ALA A 46 23.99 -6.96 -3.85
N ARG A 47 24.53 -5.84 -4.34
CA ARG A 47 25.93 -5.69 -4.77
C ARG A 47 26.94 -5.62 -3.62
N GLY A 48 26.47 -5.70 -2.37
CA GLY A 48 27.34 -5.75 -1.19
C GLY A 48 27.81 -4.40 -0.68
N VAL A 49 27.24 -3.28 -1.14
CA VAL A 49 27.53 -1.96 -0.57
C VAL A 49 27.03 -1.92 0.87
N ARG A 50 27.90 -1.52 1.81
CA ARG A 50 27.60 -1.45 3.25
C ARG A 50 28.21 -0.18 3.83
N THR A 51 27.54 0.38 4.83
CA THR A 51 27.99 1.53 5.62
C THR A 51 27.63 1.32 7.08
N ASP A 52 28.33 1.97 8.01
CA ASP A 52 28.04 1.87 9.45
C ASP A 52 26.73 2.57 9.82
N THR A 53 26.41 3.65 9.10
CA THR A 53 25.21 4.49 9.27
C THR A 53 24.69 4.90 7.90
N PHE A 54 23.40 5.22 7.81
CA PHE A 54 22.80 5.87 6.64
C PHE A 54 21.96 7.07 7.07
N LEU A 55 21.83 8.03 6.15
CA LEU A 55 20.91 9.17 6.28
C LEU A 55 20.07 9.21 5.00
N CYS A 56 18.75 9.17 5.15
CA CYS A 56 17.81 9.41 4.07
C CYS A 56 17.25 10.83 4.23
N ALA A 57 17.64 11.74 3.34
CA ALA A 57 17.29 13.15 3.43
C ALA A 57 15.87 13.45 2.89
N GLU A 58 14.87 12.68 3.30
CA GLU A 58 13.47 12.96 2.95
C GLU A 58 13.01 14.30 3.53
N PRO A 59 11.96 14.94 2.96
CA PRO A 59 11.49 16.25 3.39
C PRO A 59 10.73 16.15 4.73
N THR A 60 11.48 16.00 5.82
CA THR A 60 10.98 15.87 7.19
C THR A 60 10.93 17.20 7.96
N ASP A 61 11.12 18.32 7.26
CA ASP A 61 11.21 19.67 7.86
C ASP A 61 12.22 19.75 9.02
N PHE A 62 13.44 19.28 8.77
CA PHE A 62 14.54 19.13 9.75
C PHE A 62 14.27 18.16 10.90
N GLY A 63 13.14 17.44 10.89
CA GLY A 63 12.87 16.36 11.83
C GLY A 63 13.77 15.14 11.59
N ILE A 64 14.31 14.57 12.67
CA ILE A 64 15.03 13.29 12.61
C ILE A 64 14.02 12.17 12.87
N LEU A 65 13.73 11.40 11.83
CA LEU A 65 12.84 10.24 11.94
C LEU A 65 13.67 8.95 11.95
N THR A 66 13.42 8.12 12.96
CA THR A 66 14.07 6.81 13.13
C THR A 66 13.12 5.65 12.86
N LEU A 67 11.84 5.95 12.64
CA LEU A 67 10.76 4.98 12.41
C LEU A 67 10.05 5.31 11.10
N HIS A 68 9.66 4.28 10.37
CA HIS A 68 8.76 4.40 9.22
C HIS A 68 7.74 3.27 9.23
N ALA A 69 6.56 3.53 8.67
CA ALA A 69 5.55 2.49 8.46
C ALA A 69 5.87 1.69 7.20
N ALA A 70 5.62 0.39 7.22
CA ALA A 70 5.67 -0.41 6.02
C ALA A 70 4.53 0.02 5.07
N SER A 71 4.78 -0.01 3.76
CA SER A 71 3.78 0.26 2.72
C SER A 71 3.51 -1.04 1.99
N GLN A 72 2.29 -1.55 2.09
CA GLN A 72 1.86 -2.78 1.45
C GLN A 72 0.77 -2.47 0.44
N TYR A 73 0.81 -3.10 -0.73
CA TYR A 73 -0.15 -2.88 -1.80
C TYR A 73 -0.88 -4.18 -2.10
N LEU A 74 -2.20 -4.16 -1.94
CA LEU A 74 -3.07 -5.29 -2.20
C LEU A 74 -4.10 -4.89 -3.24
N ARG A 75 -4.40 -5.78 -4.18
CA ARG A 75 -5.51 -5.64 -5.11
C ARG A 75 -6.55 -6.68 -4.79
N VAL A 76 -7.81 -6.26 -4.71
CA VAL A 76 -8.97 -7.13 -4.63
C VAL A 76 -9.71 -7.05 -5.95
N ALA A 77 -9.97 -8.20 -6.57
CA ALA A 77 -10.90 -8.34 -7.67
C ALA A 77 -12.12 -9.11 -7.20
N VAL A 78 -13.31 -8.60 -7.51
CA VAL A 78 -14.60 -9.24 -7.23
C VAL A 78 -15.27 -9.54 -8.57
N THR A 79 -15.74 -10.78 -8.72
CA THR A 79 -16.51 -11.25 -9.86
C THR A 79 -17.90 -11.67 -9.40
N GLY A 80 -18.92 -10.95 -9.85
CA GLY A 80 -20.33 -11.22 -9.62
C GLY A 80 -20.97 -11.94 -10.80
N ARG A 81 -22.20 -11.52 -11.14
CA ARG A 81 -22.98 -12.09 -12.24
C ARG A 81 -23.73 -11.00 -12.99
N THR A 82 -23.53 -10.91 -14.30
CA THR A 82 -24.26 -9.96 -15.14
C THR A 82 -25.77 -10.23 -15.08
N GLY A 83 -26.56 -9.17 -14.87
CA GLY A 83 -28.01 -9.15 -14.95
C GLY A 83 -28.46 -8.20 -16.07
N HIS A 84 -29.41 -8.63 -16.89
CA HIS A 84 -30.05 -7.77 -17.90
C HIS A 84 -30.92 -6.71 -17.19
N PRO A 85 -31.13 -5.51 -17.78
CA PRO A 85 -31.98 -4.45 -17.19
C PRO A 85 -33.41 -4.85 -16.82
N GLY A 86 -33.91 -5.97 -17.32
CA GLY A 86 -35.23 -6.53 -16.98
C GLY A 86 -35.20 -7.69 -15.98
N ALA A 87 -34.02 -8.08 -15.50
CA ALA A 87 -33.81 -9.25 -14.63
C ALA A 87 -32.65 -9.00 -13.65
N TYR A 88 -32.61 -7.79 -13.06
CA TYR A 88 -31.59 -7.43 -12.07
C TYR A 88 -31.65 -8.30 -10.81
N ASP A 89 -32.81 -8.87 -10.49
CA ASP A 89 -33.01 -9.87 -9.41
C ASP A 89 -32.12 -11.10 -9.57
N ARG A 90 -31.67 -11.39 -10.81
CA ARG A 90 -30.75 -12.48 -11.12
C ARG A 90 -29.30 -12.03 -11.20
N GLY A 91 -29.02 -10.73 -11.22
CA GLY A 91 -27.65 -10.19 -11.23
C GLY A 91 -27.03 -10.19 -9.84
N LEU A 92 -25.70 -10.23 -9.78
CA LEU A 92 -24.91 -10.00 -8.56
C LEU A 92 -23.90 -8.90 -8.85
N SER A 93 -24.09 -7.74 -8.24
CA SER A 93 -23.28 -6.55 -8.49
C SER A 93 -21.93 -6.63 -7.77
N ALA A 94 -20.85 -6.76 -8.54
CA ALA A 94 -19.49 -6.72 -8.00
C ALA A 94 -19.15 -5.36 -7.38
N VAL A 95 -19.73 -4.28 -7.93
CA VAL A 95 -19.60 -2.93 -7.35
C VAL A 95 -20.23 -2.86 -5.97
N GLN A 96 -21.45 -3.39 -5.81
CA GLN A 96 -22.13 -3.41 -4.52
C GLN A 96 -21.35 -4.21 -3.47
N LYS A 97 -20.76 -5.35 -3.88
CA LYS A 97 -19.90 -6.15 -3.00
C LYS A 97 -18.63 -5.41 -2.59
N MET A 98 -18.01 -4.66 -3.50
CA MET A 98 -16.86 -3.82 -3.16
C MET A 98 -17.24 -2.68 -2.20
N LEU A 99 -18.41 -2.07 -2.36
CA LEU A 99 -18.93 -1.06 -1.43
C LEU A 99 -19.21 -1.66 -0.04
N GLU A 100 -19.79 -2.86 0.01
CA GLU A 100 -20.00 -3.60 1.26
C GLU A 100 -18.66 -3.87 1.95
N LEU A 101 -17.63 -4.31 1.21
CA LEU A 101 -16.28 -4.49 1.73
C LEU A 101 -15.78 -3.19 2.36
N THR A 102 -15.80 -2.06 1.63
CA THR A 102 -15.32 -0.77 2.17
C THR A 102 -16.08 -0.35 3.44
N THR A 103 -17.38 -0.65 3.51
CA THR A 103 -18.19 -0.38 4.70
C THR A 103 -17.72 -1.22 5.90
N ARG A 104 -17.41 -2.51 5.69
CA ARG A 104 -16.92 -3.42 6.73
C ARG A 104 -15.50 -3.08 7.20
N LEU A 105 -14.64 -2.61 6.29
CA LEU A 105 -13.28 -2.18 6.63
C LEU A 105 -13.25 -0.87 7.44
N GLY A 106 -14.35 -0.11 7.44
CA GLY A 106 -14.49 1.13 8.20
C GLY A 106 -13.82 2.35 7.54
N PRO A 107 -13.66 3.48 8.24
CA PRO A 107 -13.10 4.69 7.66
C PRO A 107 -11.63 4.51 7.25
N MET A 108 -11.26 5.07 6.09
CA MET A 108 -9.87 5.15 5.64
C MET A 108 -9.10 6.21 6.44
N HIS A 109 -7.77 6.12 6.46
CA HIS A 109 -6.86 7.10 7.10
C HIS A 109 -6.98 7.26 8.62
N GLU A 110 -7.93 6.57 9.26
CA GLU A 110 -8.04 6.43 10.70
C GLU A 110 -7.22 5.22 11.20
N ALA A 111 -6.66 5.36 12.39
CA ALA A 111 -5.94 4.28 13.06
C ALA A 111 -6.87 3.09 13.29
N MET A 112 -6.44 1.91 12.83
CA MET A 112 -7.19 0.68 13.07
C MET A 112 -7.28 0.42 14.57
N ARG A 113 -8.47 0.06 15.04
CA ARG A 113 -8.66 -0.32 16.44
C ARG A 113 -8.22 -1.77 16.66
N PRO A 114 -7.67 -2.11 17.84
CA PRO A 114 -7.48 -3.51 18.21
C PRO A 114 -8.80 -4.27 18.10
N GLY A 115 -8.78 -5.45 17.47
CA GLY A 115 -9.98 -6.23 17.15
C GLY A 115 -10.76 -5.74 15.92
N GLY A 116 -10.22 -4.78 15.16
CA GLY A 116 -10.70 -4.43 13.83
C GLY A 116 -10.40 -5.54 12.81
N TRP A 117 -10.46 -5.21 11.52
CA TRP A 117 -10.25 -6.21 10.47
C TRP A 117 -8.78 -6.62 10.32
N MET A 118 -7.82 -5.74 10.65
CA MET A 118 -6.39 -6.05 10.64
C MET A 118 -5.94 -6.59 11.99
N THR A 119 -5.16 -7.67 11.96
CA THR A 119 -4.52 -8.26 13.13
C THR A 119 -3.16 -7.61 13.36
N PHE A 120 -2.94 -7.00 14.53
CA PHE A 120 -1.67 -6.36 14.91
C PHE A 120 -1.54 -6.25 16.44
N GLN A 121 -0.30 -6.05 16.90
CA GLN A 121 0.02 -5.69 18.28
C GLN A 121 0.20 -4.16 18.40
N PRO A 122 -0.59 -3.47 19.23
CA PRO A 122 -0.46 -2.03 19.40
C PRO A 122 0.92 -1.64 19.96
N ASP A 123 1.62 -0.75 19.25
CA ASP A 123 2.88 -0.16 19.69
C ASP A 123 2.72 1.37 19.80
N PRO A 124 2.92 1.96 21.00
CA PRO A 124 2.89 3.41 21.19
C PRO A 124 3.83 4.19 20.26
N ALA A 125 4.96 3.61 19.86
CA ALA A 125 5.93 4.25 18.96
C ALA A 125 5.39 4.41 17.54
N TYR A 126 4.43 3.57 17.14
CA TYR A 126 3.73 3.62 15.86
C TYR A 126 2.32 4.19 16.01
N GLY A 127 2.15 5.14 16.93
CA GLY A 127 0.87 5.80 17.22
C GLY A 127 0.14 6.23 15.94
N GLY A 128 -1.11 5.78 15.81
CA GLY A 128 -1.94 6.05 14.65
C GLY A 128 -1.80 5.04 13.51
N LEU A 129 -1.13 3.91 13.71
CA LEU A 129 -1.04 2.78 12.76
C LEU A 129 -1.60 1.49 13.40
N PRO A 130 -1.99 0.49 12.59
CA PRO A 130 -2.00 0.49 11.13
C PRO A 130 -3.17 1.29 10.55
N ARG A 131 -3.06 1.67 9.28
CA ARG A 131 -4.11 2.36 8.52
C ARG A 131 -4.16 1.86 7.10
N TYR A 132 -5.24 2.14 6.41
CA TYR A 132 -5.35 1.81 5.00
C TYR A 132 -5.98 2.94 4.19
N HIS A 133 -5.77 2.85 2.88
CA HIS A 133 -6.30 3.75 1.88
C HIS A 133 -6.70 2.94 0.64
N LEU A 134 -7.92 3.10 0.18
CA LEU A 134 -8.34 2.63 -1.14
C LEU A 134 -7.90 3.67 -2.18
N ALA A 135 -6.88 3.34 -2.96
CA ALA A 135 -6.26 4.23 -3.93
C ALA A 135 -7.00 4.27 -5.27
N THR A 136 -7.63 3.16 -5.66
CA THR A 136 -8.36 3.06 -6.93
C THR A 136 -9.48 2.06 -6.79
N ILE A 137 -10.67 2.40 -7.28
CA ILE A 137 -11.78 1.47 -7.49
C ILE A 137 -12.24 1.59 -8.95
N ARG A 138 -12.44 0.45 -9.61
CA ARG A 138 -12.94 0.36 -10.98
C ARG A 138 -13.91 -0.80 -11.07
N GLY A 139 -15.19 -0.50 -11.25
CA GLY A 139 -16.21 -1.51 -11.46
C GLY A 139 -17.01 -1.23 -12.73
N ALA A 140 -17.33 -2.29 -13.46
CA ALA A 140 -17.98 -2.21 -14.76
C ALA A 140 -18.66 -3.52 -15.13
N LEU A 141 -19.19 -3.60 -16.35
CA LEU A 141 -19.89 -4.80 -16.83
C LEU A 141 -18.97 -6.01 -16.90
N THR A 142 -17.73 -5.85 -17.35
CA THR A 142 -16.68 -6.90 -17.34
C THR A 142 -15.32 -6.23 -17.13
N LYS A 143 -14.24 -7.03 -17.07
CA LYS A 143 -12.85 -6.54 -17.02
C LYS A 143 -12.48 -5.58 -18.18
N ASP A 144 -13.06 -5.79 -19.36
CA ASP A 144 -12.71 -5.08 -20.59
C ASP A 144 -13.75 -4.00 -20.94
N PHE A 145 -14.99 -4.18 -20.49
CA PHE A 145 -16.10 -3.27 -20.82
C PHE A 145 -16.37 -2.31 -19.66
N LEU A 146 -15.58 -1.22 -19.63
CA LEU A 146 -15.47 -0.31 -18.50
C LEU A 146 -16.66 0.65 -18.31
N GLU A 147 -17.57 0.76 -19.28
CA GLU A 147 -18.74 1.64 -19.21
C GLU A 147 -19.98 0.93 -19.78
N SER A 148 -21.00 0.74 -18.96
CA SER A 148 -22.31 0.21 -19.36
C SER A 148 -23.41 0.90 -18.57
N TRP A 149 -24.51 1.26 -19.22
CA TRP A 149 -25.62 2.02 -18.61
C TRP A 149 -26.80 1.14 -18.17
N SER A 150 -26.83 -0.14 -18.56
CA SER A 150 -28.04 -0.94 -18.44
C SER A 150 -27.86 -2.30 -17.76
N SER A 151 -26.66 -2.84 -17.66
CA SER A 151 -26.45 -4.18 -17.11
C SER A 151 -25.80 -4.13 -15.74
N THR A 152 -26.11 -5.11 -14.89
CA THR A 152 -25.46 -5.24 -13.57
C THR A 152 -23.95 -5.40 -13.74
N PRO A 153 -23.10 -4.60 -13.05
CA PRO A 153 -21.66 -4.71 -13.17
C PRO A 153 -21.17 -6.01 -12.53
N ASP A 154 -20.59 -6.91 -13.32
CA ASP A 154 -20.13 -8.21 -12.83
C ASP A 154 -18.66 -8.25 -12.44
N TYR A 155 -17.91 -7.17 -12.64
CA TYR A 155 -16.51 -7.12 -12.27
C TYR A 155 -16.15 -5.80 -11.59
N CYS A 156 -15.43 -5.89 -10.46
CA CYS A 156 -14.94 -4.72 -9.74
C CYS A 156 -13.55 -5.00 -9.16
N THR A 157 -12.64 -4.06 -9.37
CA THR A 157 -11.27 -4.11 -8.82
C THR A 157 -11.03 -2.91 -7.91
N ALA A 158 -10.33 -3.15 -6.81
CA ALA A 158 -9.87 -2.11 -5.92
C ALA A 158 -8.40 -2.34 -5.53
N VAL A 159 -7.63 -1.25 -5.43
CA VAL A 159 -6.24 -1.27 -4.96
C VAL A 159 -6.18 -0.59 -3.60
N PHE A 160 -5.72 -1.32 -2.61
CA PHE A 160 -5.53 -0.90 -1.23
C PHE A 160 -4.05 -0.66 -0.97
N ASN A 161 -3.73 0.49 -0.38
CA ASN A 161 -2.46 0.74 0.27
C ASN A 161 -2.66 0.60 1.78
N VAL A 162 -1.88 -0.26 2.40
CA VAL A 162 -1.90 -0.49 3.84
C VAL A 162 -0.59 0.01 4.43
N ARG A 163 -0.71 0.87 5.44
CA ARG A 163 0.39 1.37 6.26
C ARG A 163 0.45 0.50 7.51
N ALA A 164 1.40 -0.43 7.52
CA ALA A 164 1.45 -1.51 8.49
C ALA A 164 2.52 -1.28 9.57
N THR A 165 2.33 -1.91 10.73
CA THR A 165 3.28 -1.93 11.85
C THR A 165 4.35 -3.02 11.65
N PRO A 166 5.47 -3.00 12.39
CA PRO A 166 6.58 -3.95 12.17
C PRO A 166 6.24 -5.43 12.33
N ASP A 167 5.20 -5.75 13.11
CA ASP A 167 4.70 -7.11 13.33
C ASP A 167 3.82 -7.63 12.18
N GLN A 168 3.48 -6.78 11.21
CA GLN A 168 2.62 -7.10 10.08
C GLN A 168 3.42 -7.28 8.79
N GLY A 169 3.28 -8.46 8.17
CA GLY A 169 3.75 -8.73 6.83
C GLY A 169 2.66 -8.53 5.77
N VAL A 170 3.05 -8.50 4.50
CA VAL A 170 2.10 -8.42 3.38
C VAL A 170 1.15 -9.62 3.35
N GLU A 171 1.65 -10.81 3.67
CA GLU A 171 0.84 -12.03 3.72
C GLU A 171 -0.15 -12.05 4.89
N SER A 172 0.21 -11.49 6.05
CA SER A 172 -0.73 -11.40 7.18
C SER A 172 -1.86 -10.43 6.86
N THR A 173 -1.55 -9.29 6.27
CA THR A 173 -2.57 -8.30 5.86
C THR A 173 -3.44 -8.83 4.73
N LYS A 174 -2.87 -9.59 3.78
CA LYS A 174 -3.62 -10.32 2.76
C LYS A 174 -4.60 -11.31 3.41
N ALA A 175 -4.14 -12.12 4.36
CA ALA A 175 -4.97 -13.10 5.06
C ALA A 175 -6.12 -12.43 5.84
N ASP A 176 -5.85 -11.31 6.51
CA ASP A 176 -6.88 -10.51 7.19
C ASP A 176 -7.97 -10.01 6.23
N LEU A 177 -7.57 -9.54 5.05
CA LEU A 177 -8.50 -9.08 4.02
C LEU A 177 -9.32 -10.24 3.42
N GLU A 178 -8.66 -11.37 3.15
CA GLU A 178 -9.30 -12.60 2.69
C GLU A 178 -10.30 -13.14 3.71
N ARG A 179 -10.02 -13.00 5.01
CA ARG A 179 -10.96 -13.36 6.08
C ARG A 179 -12.25 -12.55 5.98
N VAL A 180 -12.16 -11.22 5.87
CA VAL A 180 -13.36 -10.36 5.71
C VAL A 180 -14.15 -10.73 4.47
N LEU A 181 -13.48 -10.98 3.34
CA LEU A 181 -14.12 -11.40 2.09
C LEU A 181 -14.80 -12.76 2.21
N SER A 182 -14.17 -13.72 2.91
CA SER A 182 -14.74 -15.04 3.14
C SER A 182 -16.00 -14.98 4.02
N GLU A 183 -16.01 -14.11 5.04
CA GLU A 183 -17.18 -13.87 5.89
C GLU A 183 -18.34 -13.28 5.08
N MET A 184 -18.04 -12.34 4.16
CA MET A 184 -19.04 -11.79 3.23
C MET A 184 -19.59 -12.86 2.29
N GLN A 185 -18.72 -13.71 1.74
CA GLN A 185 -19.10 -14.77 0.80
C GLN A 185 -19.94 -15.87 1.49
N ALA A 186 -19.66 -16.15 2.76
CA ALA A 186 -20.44 -17.09 3.56
C ALA A 186 -21.85 -16.55 3.88
N ALA A 187 -22.00 -15.23 4.08
CA ALA A 187 -23.29 -14.59 4.32
C ALA A 187 -24.17 -14.53 3.06
N GLU A 188 -23.56 -14.28 1.89
CA GLU A 188 -24.23 -14.23 0.60
C GLU A 188 -23.30 -14.81 -0.46
N GLY A 189 -23.59 -16.01 -0.96
CA GLY A 189 -22.77 -16.69 -1.95
C GLY A 189 -23.01 -16.25 -3.39
N GLY A 190 -22.43 -16.99 -4.36
CA GLY A 190 -22.70 -16.80 -5.79
C GLY A 190 -21.80 -15.79 -6.51
N TRP A 191 -20.79 -15.26 -5.82
CA TRP A 191 -19.73 -14.42 -6.37
C TRP A 191 -18.36 -14.97 -5.96
N ALA A 192 -17.31 -14.56 -6.66
CA ALA A 192 -15.93 -14.95 -6.42
C ALA A 192 -15.05 -13.72 -6.16
N TYR A 193 -13.92 -13.93 -5.50
CA TYR A 193 -12.92 -12.89 -5.30
C TYR A 193 -11.51 -13.44 -5.47
N GLU A 194 -10.59 -12.52 -5.73
CA GLU A 194 -9.15 -12.76 -5.79
C GLU A 194 -8.43 -11.62 -5.07
N VAL A 195 -7.44 -11.96 -4.23
CA VAL A 195 -6.57 -10.98 -3.57
C VAL A 195 -5.13 -11.21 -4.01
N THR A 196 -4.51 -10.19 -4.61
CA THR A 196 -3.13 -10.25 -5.11
C THR A 196 -2.26 -9.16 -4.51
N VAL A 197 -1.01 -9.49 -4.22
CA VAL A 197 0.03 -8.49 -3.88
C VAL A 197 0.46 -7.76 -5.16
N VAL A 198 0.61 -6.43 -5.08
CA VAL A 198 0.99 -5.56 -6.21
C VAL A 198 2.46 -5.14 -6.11
#